data_AF-A0A833ASH5-F1
#
_entry.id   AF-A0A833ASH5-F1
#
_cell.length_a   1.000
_cell.length_b   1.000
_cell.length_c   1.000
_cell.angle_alpha   90.00
_cell.angle_beta   90.00
_cell.angle_gamma   90.00
#
_symmetry.space_group_name_H-M   'P 1'
#
loop_
_entity.id
_entity.type
_entity.pdbx_description
1 polymer ?
#
loop_
_entity_poly.entity_id
_entity_poly.type
_entity_poly.pdbx_seq_one_letter_code
_entity_poly.pdbx_strand_id
1 'polypeptide(L)' 'MTKTKTSSAGHGFGTAPVFLAAISTILGAILFLRFGYAVAHAGMLGSILIILIGHAITIPTALAIAEIATNLKVE' A
#
# COMPACT_ATOMS: atom_id res chain seq x y z
N MET A 1 4.49 14.89 47.00
CA MET A 1 3.37 14.68 46.06
C MET A 1 3.93 14.60 44.65
N THR A 2 4.62 13.51 44.34
CA THR A 2 5.31 13.24 43.08
C THR A 2 4.35 12.53 42.13
N LYS A 3 3.83 13.25 41.13
CA LYS A 3 3.05 12.64 40.05
C LYS A 3 3.97 11.85 39.14
N THR A 4 3.91 10.52 39.23
CA THR A 4 4.50 9.60 38.25
C THR A 4 3.79 9.80 36.91
N LYS A 5 4.49 10.35 35.91
CA LYS A 5 4.03 10.34 34.51
C LYS A 5 4.05 8.89 34.03
N THR A 6 2.90 8.25 33.94
CA THR A 6 2.72 7.03 33.14
C THR A 6 2.90 7.43 31.68
N SER A 7 4.11 7.26 31.15
CA SER A 7 4.36 7.35 29.71
C SER A 7 3.58 6.22 29.04
N SER A 8 2.45 6.56 28.43
CA SER A 8 1.79 5.69 27.47
C SER A 8 2.76 5.47 26.31
N ALA A 9 3.57 4.41 26.38
CA ALA A 9 4.37 3.96 25.26
C ALA A 9 3.39 3.68 24.12
N GLY A 10 3.45 4.49 23.06
CA GLY A 10 2.69 4.22 21.85
C GLY A 10 2.95 2.77 21.46
N HIS A 11 1.90 1.99 21.24
CA HIS A 11 2.04 0.63 20.76
C HIS A 11 2.71 0.73 19.39
N GLY A 12 4.02 0.48 19.34
CA GLY A 12 4.81 0.50 18.12
C GLY A 12 4.32 -0.61 17.22
N PHE A 13 3.24 -0.35 16.48
CA PHE A 13 2.76 -1.21 15.44
C PHE A 13 3.90 -1.31 14.43
N GLY A 14 4.48 -2.51 14.32
CA GLY A 14 5.56 -2.78 13.36
C GLY A 14 5.08 -2.60 11.92
N THR A 15 5.81 -3.14 10.95
CA THR A 15 5.44 -3.02 9.52
C THR A 15 4.22 -3.86 9.14
N ALA A 16 3.86 -4.87 9.95
CA ALA A 16 2.82 -5.84 9.60
C ALA A 16 1.43 -5.23 9.33
N PRO A 17 0.89 -4.30 10.15
CA PRO A 17 -0.41 -3.68 9.87
C PRO A 17 -0.41 -2.83 8.59
N VAL A 18 0.70 -2.15 8.29
CA VAL A 18 0.85 -1.33 7.08
C VAL A 18 0.91 -2.21 5.84
N PHE A 19 1.68 -3.30 5.87
CA PHE A 19 1.75 -4.26 4.77
C PHE A 19 0.39 -4.91 4.50
N LEU A 20 -0.31 -5.35 5.55
CA LEU A 20 -1.61 -6.00 5.41
C LEU A 20 -2.67 -5.05 4.85
N ALA A 21 -2.69 -3.78 5.30
CA ALA A 21 -3.59 -2.78 4.76
C ALA A 21 -3.30 -2.47 3.29
N ALA A 22 -2.02 -2.33 2.92
CA ALA A 22 -1.60 -2.03 1.55
C ALA A 22 -1.96 -3.16 0.58
N ILE A 23 -1.63 -4.43 0.90
CA ILE A 23 -1.93 -5.56 0.01
C ILE A 23 -3.44 -5.79 -0.14
N SER A 24 -4.21 -5.59 0.93
CA SER A 24 -5.68 -5.70 0.90
C SER A 24 -6.32 -4.64 -0.01
N THR A 25 -5.77 -3.42 -0.01
CA THR A 25 -6.26 -2.34 -0.86
C THR A 25 -5.94 -2.58 -2.34
N ILE A 26 -4.73 -3.07 -2.64
CA ILE A 26 -4.30 -3.35 -4.01
C ILE A 26 -5.05 -4.57 -4.59
N LEU A 27 -5.16 -5.66 -3.82
CA LEU A 27 -5.81 -6.90 -4.26
C LEU A 27 -7.33 -6.94 -4.02
N GLY A 28 -7.95 -5.85 -3.58
CA GLY A 28 -9.35 -5.83 -3.14
C GLY A 28 -10.39 -6.10 -4.24
N ALA A 29 -11.49 -5.35 -4.23
CA ALA A 29 -12.62 -5.62 -5.13
C ALA A 29 -12.26 -5.67 -6.63
N ILE A 30 -11.23 -4.94 -7.06
CA ILE A 30 -10.81 -4.87 -8.46
C ILE A 30 -10.25 -6.21 -8.95
N LEU A 31 -9.49 -6.94 -8.12
CA LEU A 31 -8.94 -8.24 -8.51
C LEU A 31 -10.05 -9.27 -8.78
N PHE A 32 -11.11 -9.26 -7.97
CA PHE A 32 -12.19 -10.26 -8.10
C PHE A 32 -13.28 -9.84 -9.09
N LEU A 33 -13.62 -8.55 -9.17
CA LEU A 33 -14.72 -8.07 -10.01
C LEU A 33 -14.27 -7.58 -11.37
N ARG A 34 -13.05 -7.06 -11.50
CA ARG A 34 -12.61 -6.36 -12.71
C ARG A 34 -11.52 -7.09 -13.48
N PHE A 35 -10.69 -7.89 -12.83
CA PHE A 35 -9.64 -8.65 -13.52
C PHE A 35 -10.21 -9.61 -14.56
N GLY A 36 -11.23 -10.41 -14.21
CA GLY A 36 -11.85 -11.36 -15.16
C GLY A 36 -12.46 -10.66 -16.38
N TYR A 37 -13.16 -9.54 -16.16
CA TYR A 37 -13.67 -8.71 -17.24
C TYR A 37 -12.55 -8.15 -18.14
N ALA A 38 -11.46 -7.66 -17.54
CA ALA A 38 -10.32 -7.13 -18.27
C ALA A 38 -9.61 -8.21 -19.11
N VAL A 39 -9.45 -9.42 -18.57
CA VAL A 39 -8.89 -10.57 -19.31
C VAL A 39 -9.81 -10.98 -20.47
N ALA A 40 -11.13 -11.00 -20.27
CA ALA A 40 -12.09 -11.36 -21.32
C ALA A 40 -12.10 -10.35 -22.48
N HIS A 41 -11.98 -9.05 -22.19
CA HIS A 41 -12.01 -8.00 -23.23
C HIS A 41 -10.64 -7.70 -23.85
N ALA A 42 -9.58 -7.58 -23.04
CA ALA A 42 -8.24 -7.23 -23.52
C ALA A 42 -7.38 -8.46 -23.85
N GLY A 43 -7.84 -9.67 -23.52
CA GLY A 43 -7.10 -10.91 -23.67
C GLY A 43 -6.01 -11.11 -22.59
N MET A 44 -5.38 -12.28 -22.62
CA MET A 44 -4.29 -12.62 -21.68
C MET A 44 -3.08 -11.68 -21.83
N LEU A 45 -2.62 -11.44 -23.06
CA LEU A 45 -1.46 -10.57 -23.29
C LEU A 45 -1.77 -9.09 -22.99
N GLY A 46 -2.97 -8.60 -23.34
CA GLY A 46 -3.37 -7.23 -23.05
C GLY A 46 -3.53 -6.97 -21.56
N SER A 47 -4.11 -7.91 -20.81
CA SER A 47 -4.21 -7.80 -19.34
C SER A 47 -2.84 -7.81 -18.65
N ILE A 48 -1.90 -8.65 -19.10
CA ILE A 48 -0.51 -8.64 -18.58
C ILE A 48 0.15 -7.28 -18.86
N LEU A 49 0.00 -6.73 -20.07
CA LEU A 49 0.56 -5.42 -20.43
C LEU A 49 -0.01 -4.31 -19.54
N ILE A 50 -1.32 -4.32 -19.25
CA ILE A 50 -1.97 -3.37 -18.33
C ILE A 50 -1.35 -3.47 -16.92
N ILE A 51 -1.13 -4.67 -16.41
CA ILE A 51 -0.49 -4.88 -15.09
C ILE A 51 0.93 -4.31 -15.08
N LEU A 52 1.71 -4.56 -16.12
CA LEU A 52 3.09 -4.07 -16.21
C LEU A 52 3.15 -2.54 -16.26
N ILE A 53 2.28 -1.90 -17.05
CA ILE A 53 2.17 -0.44 -17.08
C ILE A 53 1.75 0.10 -15.71
N GLY A 54 0.78 -0.54 -15.06
CA GLY A 54 0.36 -0.18 -13.71
C GLY A 54 1.53 -0.22 -12.71
N HIS A 55 2.34 -1.28 -12.72
CA HIS A 55 3.52 -1.39 -11.86
C HIS A 55 4.58 -0.35 -12.18
N ALA A 56 4.79 -0.03 -13.46
CA ALA A 56 5.71 1.01 -13.87
C ALA A 56 5.35 2.39 -13.29
N ILE A 57 4.07 2.65 -13.00
CA ILE A 57 3.59 3.89 -12.36
C ILE A 57 3.64 3.76 -10.83
N THR A 58 3.21 2.61 -10.28
CA THR A 58 3.09 2.41 -8.83
C THR A 58 4.46 2.36 -8.13
N ILE A 59 5.49 1.78 -8.76
CA ILE A 59 6.82 1.66 -8.14
C ILE A 59 7.47 3.04 -7.89
N PRO A 60 7.59 3.94 -8.89
CA PRO A 60 8.08 5.30 -8.63
C PRO A 60 7.22 6.09 -7.65
N THR A 61 5.90 5.92 -7.71
CA THR A 61 4.97 6.59 -6.78
C THR A 61 5.21 6.16 -5.34
N ALA A 62 5.38 4.85 -5.10
CA ALA A 62 5.68 4.32 -3.77
C ALA A 62 7.04 4.80 -3.24
N LEU A 63 8.04 4.93 -4.13
CA LEU A 63 9.35 5.50 -3.77
C LEU A 63 9.25 6.98 -3.39
N ALA A 64 8.48 7.79 -4.13
CA ALA A 64 8.24 9.19 -3.78
C ALA A 64 7.50 9.32 -2.43
N ILE A 65 6.53 8.45 -2.16
CA ILE A 65 5.84 8.41 -0.85
C ILE A 65 6.83 8.02 0.27
N ALA A 66 7.74 7.09 0.02
CA ALA A 66 8.76 6.70 0.99
C ALA A 66 9.72 7.86 1.32
N GLU A 67 10.10 8.67 0.33
CA GLU A 67 10.90 9.89 0.54
C GLU A 67 10.16 10.90 1.44
N ILE A 68 8.89 11.19 1.11
CA ILE A 68 8.05 12.08 1.92
C ILE A 68 7.94 11.55 3.35
N ALA A 69 7.63 10.26 3.52
CA ALA A 69 7.50 9.63 4.84
C ALA A 69 8.81 9.65 5.66
N THR A 70 9.96 9.64 4.99
CA THR A 70 11.27 9.67 5.67
C THR A 70 11.68 11.09 6.08
N ASN A 71 11.21 12.13 5.38
CA ASN A 71 11.53 13.52 5.69
C ASN A 71 10.52 14.20 6.64
N LEU A 72 9.34 13.61 6.83
CA LEU A 72 8.35 14.12 7.78
C LEU A 72 8.87 13.96 9.22
N LYS A 73 9.02 15.06 9.95
CA LYS A 73 9.30 15.05 11.38
C LYS A 73 8.09 14.52 12.13
N VAL A 74 8.26 13.40 12.83
CA VAL A 74 7.27 12.83 13.74
C VAL A 74 7.43 13.51 15.09
N GLU A 75 6.50 14.41 15.44
CA GLU A 75 6.30 14.91 16.80
C GLU A 75 5.33 14.01 17.58
#